data_AF-A0A5K1G6Z7-F1
#
_entry.id   AF-A0A5K1G6Z7-F1
#
_cell.length_a   1.000
_cell.length_b   1.000
_cell.length_c   1.000
_cell.angle_alpha   90.00
_cell.angle_beta   90.00
_cell.angle_gamma   90.00
#
_symmetry.space_group_name_H-M   'P 1'
#
loop_
_entity.id
_entity.type
_entity.pdbx_description
1 polymer ?
#
loop_
_entity_poly.entity_id
_entity_poly.type
_entity_poly.pdbx_seq_one_letter_code
_entity_poly.pdbx_strand_id
1 'polypeptide(L)'
;MALSSTVALSSKSSLSPEVAAFSSSLPSLRIKPSGVRCSVAAAPVRVGKDCALKSLKARQIVDSRGNPTVEVDLVTGAGNLYRSAVPSGASTGIYEALELRDGDKAVYGGKGVLKAVRNINEVIAPKLIGVDV
;
A
#
# COMPACT_ATOMS: atom_id res chain seq x y z
N MET A 1 -49.53 -18.97 -38.87
CA MET A 1 -49.09 -20.21 -39.55
C MET A 1 -47.85 -20.69 -38.79
N ALA A 2 -47.96 -21.51 -37.72
CA ALA A 2 -48.08 -22.98 -37.74
C ALA A 2 -47.03 -23.60 -38.70
N LEU A 3 -46.10 -24.49 -38.33
CA LEU A 3 -46.14 -25.76 -37.57
C LEU A 3 -44.68 -26.07 -37.10
N SER A 4 -44.41 -26.46 -35.86
CA SER A 4 -44.46 -27.82 -35.28
C SER A 4 -43.71 -28.92 -36.05
N SER A 5 -42.62 -29.43 -35.47
CA SER A 5 -42.22 -30.85 -35.62
C SER A 5 -41.32 -31.30 -34.45
N THR A 6 -41.80 -32.38 -33.83
CA THR A 6 -41.45 -33.01 -32.54
C THR A 6 -40.57 -34.26 -32.77
N VAL A 7 -40.19 -34.95 -31.67
CA VAL A 7 -39.83 -36.40 -31.53
C VAL A 7 -38.31 -36.70 -31.58
N ALA A 8 -37.66 -37.54 -30.75
CA ALA A 8 -37.92 -38.40 -29.56
C ALA A 8 -36.53 -38.67 -28.89
N LEU A 9 -36.36 -38.75 -27.57
CA LEU A 9 -36.72 -39.79 -26.57
C LEU A 9 -35.86 -41.08 -26.59
N SER A 10 -35.49 -41.50 -25.36
CA SER A 10 -34.92 -42.78 -24.90
C SER A 10 -33.40 -42.76 -24.64
N SER A 11 -32.84 -43.26 -23.53
CA SER A 11 -33.30 -44.28 -22.57
C SER A 11 -32.63 -44.14 -21.19
N LYS A 12 -33.38 -44.50 -20.15
CA LYS A 12 -32.96 -44.63 -18.74
C LYS A 12 -32.06 -45.86 -18.49
N SER A 13 -31.14 -45.75 -17.54
CA SER A 13 -30.72 -46.83 -16.62
C SER A 13 -29.91 -46.17 -15.47
N SER A 14 -30.51 -45.89 -14.30
CA SER A 14 -30.48 -46.74 -13.10
C SER A 14 -29.09 -47.25 -12.73
N LEU A 15 -28.55 -46.84 -11.57
CA LEU A 15 -27.99 -47.69 -10.52
C LEU A 15 -27.47 -46.83 -9.34
N SER A 16 -28.05 -47.15 -8.17
CA SER A 16 -27.76 -46.90 -6.75
C SER A 16 -26.56 -46.05 -6.26
N PRO A 17 -26.72 -45.36 -5.10
CA PRO A 17 -25.65 -44.68 -4.39
C PRO A 17 -24.83 -45.69 -3.56
N GLU A 18 -23.51 -45.69 -3.71
CA GLU A 18 -22.63 -46.48 -2.86
C GLU A 18 -22.22 -45.65 -1.63
N VAL A 19 -22.71 -46.09 -0.48
CA VAL A 19 -22.45 -45.51 0.84
C VAL A 19 -21.05 -45.94 1.28
N ALA A 20 -20.05 -45.09 1.07
CA ALA A 20 -18.72 -45.33 1.60
C ALA A 20 -18.70 -45.08 3.11
N ALA A 21 -18.49 -46.16 3.87
CA ALA A 21 -18.42 -46.19 5.31
C ALA A 21 -17.32 -45.27 5.86
N PHE A 22 -17.70 -44.43 6.83
CA PHE A 22 -16.84 -43.56 7.60
C PHE A 22 -15.99 -44.41 8.56
N SER A 23 -14.78 -44.79 8.15
CA SER A 23 -13.81 -45.45 9.02
C SER A 23 -13.10 -44.39 9.85
N SER A 24 -13.50 -44.26 11.11
CA SER A 24 -12.87 -43.42 12.11
C SER A 24 -11.55 -44.05 12.60
N SER A 25 -10.45 -43.72 11.94
CA SER A 25 -9.11 -43.91 12.51
C SER A 25 -8.32 -42.61 12.36
N LEU A 26 -8.46 -41.72 13.34
CA LEU A 26 -7.64 -40.52 13.45
C LEU A 26 -6.20 -40.92 13.80
N PRO A 27 -5.19 -40.57 12.98
CA PRO A 27 -3.80 -40.67 13.41
C PRO A 27 -3.53 -39.59 14.46
N SER A 28 -2.97 -39.99 15.60
CA SER A 28 -2.46 -39.09 16.63
C SER A 28 -1.31 -38.26 16.06
N LEU A 29 -1.62 -37.03 15.62
CA LEU A 29 -0.63 -36.07 15.16
C LEU A 29 0.14 -35.54 16.37
N ARG A 30 1.33 -36.10 16.59
CA ARG A 30 2.34 -35.58 17.52
C ARG A 30 2.78 -34.20 17.02
N ILE A 31 2.25 -33.14 17.63
CA ILE A 31 2.64 -31.75 17.40
C ILE A 31 4.11 -31.60 17.83
N LYS A 32 5.03 -31.52 16.87
CA LYS A 32 6.38 -31.00 17.12
C LYS A 32 6.21 -29.49 17.36
N PRO A 33 6.82 -28.89 18.41
CA PRO A 33 6.80 -27.45 18.55
C PRO A 33 7.51 -26.87 17.33
N SER A 34 6.74 -26.31 16.40
CA SER A 34 7.27 -25.51 15.31
C SER A 34 7.86 -24.27 15.94
N GLY A 35 9.16 -24.33 16.25
CA GLY A 35 9.93 -23.14 16.57
C GLY A 35 9.75 -22.17 15.43
N VAL A 36 8.94 -21.13 15.66
CA VAL A 36 8.74 -20.04 14.73
C VAL A 36 10.06 -19.29 14.68
N ARG A 37 10.96 -19.75 13.82
CA ARG A 37 12.09 -18.94 13.38
C ARG A 37 11.53 -18.00 12.33
N CYS A 38 11.32 -16.75 12.74
CA CYS A 38 11.14 -15.63 11.83
C CYS A 38 12.44 -15.51 11.02
N SER A 39 12.55 -16.22 9.90
CA SER A 39 13.65 -16.05 8.96
C SER A 39 13.41 -14.78 8.16
N VAL A 40 13.65 -13.63 8.79
CA VAL A 40 13.80 -12.38 8.04
C VAL A 40 15.17 -12.49 7.38
N ALA A 41 15.19 -13.00 6.15
CA ALA A 41 16.35 -12.88 5.28
C ALA A 41 16.57 -11.38 5.04
N ALA A 42 17.47 -10.78 5.81
CA ALA A 42 17.98 -9.45 5.53
C ALA A 42 18.79 -9.54 4.24
N ALA A 43 18.16 -9.19 3.12
CA ALA A 43 18.89 -8.98 1.87
C ALA A 43 20.03 -7.97 2.14
N PRO A 44 21.24 -8.19 1.60
CA PRO A 44 22.35 -7.28 1.84
C PRO A 44 22.03 -5.95 1.16
N VAL A 45 21.57 -4.96 1.94
CA VAL A 45 21.55 -3.57 1.50
C VAL A 45 23.01 -3.18 1.35
N ARG A 46 23.51 -3.25 0.12
CA ARG A 46 24.86 -2.80 -0.21
C ARG A 46 24.91 -1.31 0.11
N VAL A 47 25.60 -0.93 1.17
CA VAL A 47 25.92 0.47 1.46
C VAL A 47 27.00 0.87 0.46
N GLY A 48 26.57 1.14 -0.76
CA GLY A 48 27.39 1.69 -1.82
C GLY A 48 27.59 3.18 -1.59
N LYS A 49 28.75 3.67 -2.00
CA LYS A 49 29.23 5.07 -1.94
C LYS A 49 28.39 6.07 -2.78
N ASP A 50 27.20 5.64 -3.23
CA ASP A 50 26.27 6.34 -4.09
C ASP A 50 25.00 6.72 -3.30
N CYS A 51 25.19 7.25 -2.09
CA CYS A 51 24.10 7.79 -1.26
C CYS A 51 23.75 9.24 -1.63
N ALA A 52 23.92 9.60 -2.90
CA ALA A 52 23.45 10.87 -3.41
C ALA A 52 21.95 10.79 -3.71
N LEU A 53 21.21 11.85 -3.36
CA LEU A 53 19.80 11.97 -3.64
C LEU A 53 19.57 12.12 -5.16
N LYS A 54 18.87 11.15 -5.76
CA LYS A 54 18.64 11.09 -7.21
C LYS A 54 17.32 11.74 -7.63
N SER A 55 16.26 11.52 -6.86
CA SER A 55 14.97 12.17 -7.12
C SER A 55 14.16 12.34 -5.84
N LEU A 56 13.44 13.46 -5.77
CA LEU A 56 12.51 13.78 -4.69
C LEU A 56 11.16 14.10 -5.33
N LYS A 57 10.09 13.45 -4.88
CA LYS A 57 8.73 13.71 -5.36
C LYS A 57 7.77 13.80 -4.19
N ALA A 58 6.98 14.86 -4.14
CA ALA A 58 5.93 15.06 -3.15
C ALA A 58 4.54 14.85 -3.74
N ARG A 59 3.61 14.42 -2.90
CA ARG A 59 2.18 14.33 -3.19
C ARG A 59 1.34 14.66 -1.96
N GLN A 60 0.07 14.99 -2.23
CA GLN A 60 -0.94 15.16 -1.20
C GLN A 60 -1.57 13.80 -0.86
N ILE A 61 -1.57 13.45 0.42
CA ILE A 61 -2.26 12.31 1.00
C ILE A 61 -3.25 12.79 2.07
N VAL A 62 -3.98 11.88 2.72
CA VAL A 62 -4.95 12.18 3.78
C VAL A 62 -4.48 11.58 5.09
N ASP A 63 -4.49 12.37 6.17
CA ASP A 63 -4.11 11.96 7.52
C ASP A 63 -5.21 11.12 8.21
N SER A 64 -4.95 10.66 9.43
CA SER A 64 -5.91 9.87 10.22
C SER A 64 -7.18 10.63 10.63
N ARG A 65 -7.19 11.96 10.52
CA ARG A 65 -8.33 12.84 10.84
C ARG A 65 -9.07 13.30 9.59
N GLY A 66 -8.70 12.79 8.40
CA GLY A 66 -9.32 13.19 7.14
C GLY A 66 -8.82 14.52 6.58
N ASN A 67 -7.78 15.13 7.15
CA ASN A 67 -7.18 16.36 6.62
C ASN A 67 -6.06 16.01 5.63
N PRO A 68 -5.90 16.79 4.56
CA PRO A 68 -4.81 16.55 3.63
C PRO A 68 -3.45 16.91 4.27
N THR A 69 -2.44 16.09 4.00
CA THR A 69 -1.04 16.30 4.40
C THR A 69 -0.09 15.91 3.27
N VAL A 70 1.19 16.18 3.43
CA VAL A 70 2.23 15.91 2.43
C VAL A 70 2.94 14.60 2.70
N GLU A 71 3.14 13.82 1.64
CA GLU A 71 4.04 12.67 1.60
C GLU A 71 5.15 12.93 0.60
N VAL A 72 6.38 12.52 0.95
CA VAL A 72 7.55 12.65 0.09
C VAL A 72 8.18 11.28 -0.16
N ASP A 73 8.42 11.00 -1.43
CA ASP A 73 9.25 9.90 -1.92
C ASP A 73 10.66 10.41 -2.22
N LEU A 74 11.64 9.73 -1.65
CA LEU A 74 13.06 9.96 -1.84
C LEU A 74 13.68 8.73 -2.49
N VAL A 75 14.42 8.94 -3.57
CA VAL A 75 15.14 7.87 -4.28
C VAL A 75 16.63 8.18 -4.26
N THR A 76 17.44 7.24 -3.78
CA THR A 76 18.89 7.38 -3.74
C THR A 76 19.56 6.80 -5.00
N GLY A 77 20.83 7.13 -5.22
CA GLY A 77 21.64 6.55 -6.29
C GLY A 77 21.71 5.02 -6.22
N ALA A 78 21.69 4.45 -5.01
CA ALA A 78 21.60 3.02 -4.76
C ALA A 78 20.26 2.36 -5.16
N GLY A 79 19.26 3.14 -5.55
CA GLY A 79 17.94 2.65 -5.96
C GLY A 79 16.98 2.36 -4.80
N ASN A 80 17.32 2.73 -3.57
CA ASN A 80 16.44 2.59 -2.42
C ASN A 80 15.34 3.67 -2.47
N LEU A 81 14.12 3.26 -2.11
CA LEU A 81 12.94 4.14 -2.01
C LEU A 81 12.64 4.39 -0.53
N TYR A 82 12.66 5.65 -0.11
CA TYR A 82 12.24 6.07 1.23
C TYR A 82 10.99 6.93 1.11
N ARG A 83 10.02 6.67 1.99
CA ARG A 83 8.75 7.37 2.00
C ARG A 83 8.47 7.87 3.41
N SER A 84 8.12 9.14 3.52
CA SER A 84 7.74 9.74 4.79
C SER A 84 6.56 10.68 4.60
N ALA A 85 5.65 10.66 5.56
CA ALA A 85 4.49 11.53 5.63
C ALA A 85 4.63 12.48 6.81
N VAL A 86 4.31 13.76 6.58
CA VAL A 86 4.34 14.77 7.64
C VAL A 86 3.06 14.66 8.48
N PRO A 87 3.15 14.50 9.81
CA PRO A 87 1.97 14.52 10.66
C PRO A 87 1.35 15.92 10.70
N SER A 88 0.02 16.01 10.81
CA SER A 88 -0.66 17.30 11.02
C SER A 88 -0.74 17.61 12.51
N GLY A 89 -0.10 18.72 12.91
CA GLY A 89 -0.19 19.23 14.28
C GLY A 89 -1.55 19.90 14.52
N ALA A 90 -2.14 19.69 15.69
CA ALA A 90 -3.23 20.54 16.19
C ALA A 90 -2.71 21.67 17.12
N SER A 91 -1.51 21.48 17.67
CA SER A 91 -0.77 22.52 18.39
C SER A 91 -0.43 23.65 17.41
N THR A 92 -0.67 24.88 17.84
CA THR A 92 -0.29 26.10 17.10
C THR A 92 0.49 26.99 18.05
N GLY A 93 1.58 26.45 18.58
CA GLY A 93 2.49 27.21 19.41
C GLY A 93 3.04 28.41 18.64
N ILE A 94 3.13 29.57 19.28
CA ILE A 94 3.63 30.81 18.63
C ILE A 94 5.09 30.64 18.14
N TYR A 95 5.83 29.71 18.76
CA TYR A 95 7.22 29.39 18.41
C TYR A 95 7.36 28.11 17.58
N GLU A 96 6.25 27.51 17.11
CA GLU A 96 6.28 26.33 16.24
C GLU A 96 6.41 26.72 14.77
N ALA A 97 6.94 25.81 13.95
CA ALA A 97 6.99 26.00 12.51
C ALA A 97 5.56 26.04 11.93
N LEU A 98 5.29 27.04 11.09
CA LEU A 98 3.98 27.21 10.47
C LEU A 98 3.79 26.23 9.31
N GLU A 99 2.69 25.50 9.33
CA GLU A 99 2.27 24.63 8.22
C GLU A 99 1.66 25.46 7.09
N LEU A 100 2.10 25.22 5.85
CA LEU A 100 1.57 25.89 4.67
C LEU A 100 0.27 25.23 4.19
N ARG A 101 -0.85 25.95 4.29
CA ARG A 101 -2.18 25.54 3.82
C ARG A 101 -2.66 26.41 2.65
N ASP A 102 -3.52 25.86 1.79
CA ASP A 102 -3.97 26.52 0.56
C ASP A 102 -4.98 27.65 0.81
N GLY A 103 -5.86 27.48 1.80
CA GLY A 103 -6.92 28.46 2.16
C GLY A 103 -8.18 28.38 1.29
N ASP A 104 -8.19 27.53 0.26
CA ASP A 104 -9.33 27.38 -0.66
C ASP A 104 -10.48 26.59 -0.03
N LYS A 105 -11.53 27.30 0.43
CA LYS A 105 -12.67 26.70 1.16
C LYS A 105 -13.40 25.60 0.39
N ALA A 106 -13.36 25.64 -0.95
CA ALA A 106 -13.96 24.62 -1.81
C ALA A 106 -13.26 23.26 -1.70
N VAL A 107 -11.98 23.23 -1.31
CA VAL A 107 -11.14 22.03 -1.29
C VAL A 107 -10.74 21.73 0.15
N TYR A 108 -11.25 20.62 0.71
CA TYR A 108 -11.01 20.20 2.10
C TYR A 108 -11.24 21.32 3.14
N GLY A 109 -12.20 22.23 2.89
CA GLY A 109 -12.51 23.34 3.79
C GLY A 109 -11.37 24.35 3.98
N GLY A 110 -10.48 24.50 3.00
CA GLY A 110 -9.32 25.40 3.06
C GLY A 110 -8.04 24.76 3.59
N LYS A 111 -8.08 23.46 3.94
CA LYS A 111 -6.93 22.75 4.51
C LYS A 111 -5.99 22.13 3.49
N GLY A 112 -6.25 22.31 2.19
CA GLY A 112 -5.42 21.80 1.09
C GLY A 112 -3.92 22.11 1.27
N VAL A 113 -3.06 21.26 0.70
CA VAL A 113 -1.60 21.37 0.80
C VAL A 113 -0.92 21.37 -0.58
N LEU A 114 -1.65 21.73 -1.64
CA LEU A 114 -1.15 21.72 -3.01
C LEU A 114 -0.01 22.73 -3.19
N LYS A 115 -0.07 23.89 -2.54
CA LYS A 115 1.04 24.86 -2.53
C LYS A 115 2.30 24.27 -1.91
N ALA A 116 2.17 23.54 -0.81
CA ALA A 116 3.30 22.87 -0.16
C ALA A 116 3.92 21.80 -1.07
N VAL A 117 3.09 20.99 -1.73
CA VAL A 117 3.55 19.97 -2.69
C VAL A 117 4.30 20.61 -3.87
N ARG A 118 3.79 21.72 -4.43
CA ARG A 118 4.46 22.46 -5.50
C ARG A 118 5.81 23.00 -5.05
N ASN A 119 5.89 23.62 -3.88
CA ASN A 119 7.14 24.14 -3.33
C ASN A 119 8.19 23.02 -3.18
N ILE A 120 7.78 21.83 -2.75
CA ILE A 120 8.70 20.71 -2.65
C ILE A 120 9.22 20.27 -4.02
N ASN A 121 8.33 20.09 -4.99
CA ASN A 121 8.70 19.60 -6.32
C ASN A 121 9.48 20.63 -7.15
N GLU A 122 9.15 21.92 -7.03
CA GLU A 122 9.68 22.98 -7.90
C GLU A 122 10.85 23.74 -7.27
N VAL A 123 10.87 23.88 -5.93
CA VAL A 123 11.88 24.71 -5.23
C VAL A 123 12.88 23.88 -4.46
N ILE A 124 12.41 22.87 -3.71
CA ILE A 124 13.26 22.09 -2.80
C ILE A 124 13.96 20.97 -3.56
N ALA A 125 13.23 20.19 -4.35
CA ALA A 125 13.77 19.05 -5.11
C ALA A 125 15.01 19.42 -5.94
N PRO A 126 15.02 20.46 -6.81
CA PRO A 126 16.21 20.76 -7.62
C PRO A 126 17.43 21.17 -6.79
N LYS A 127 17.23 21.69 -5.57
CA LYS A 127 18.32 22.09 -4.66
C LYS A 127 18.91 20.92 -3.87
N LEU A 128 18.14 19.85 -3.69
CA LEU A 128 18.56 18.68 -2.91
C LEU A 128 19.09 17.53 -3.77
N ILE A 129 18.88 17.55 -5.09
CA ILE A 129 19.46 16.54 -5.98
C ILE A 129 20.99 16.61 -5.89
N GLY A 130 21.63 15.45 -5.66
CA GLY A 130 23.08 15.31 -5.53
C GLY A 130 23.63 15.52 -4.11
N VAL A 131 22.78 15.87 -3.14
CA VAL A 131 23.17 15.94 -1.73
C VAL A 131 23.28 14.52 -1.14
N ASP A 132 24.28 14.30 -0.30
CA ASP A 132 24.51 13.04 0.43
C ASP A 132 23.45 12.84 1.52
N VAL A 133 22.92 11.61 1.65
CA VAL A 133 21.84 11.24 2.59
C VAL A 133 22.16 10.07 3.48
#